data_AF-D8GT86-F1
#
_entry.id   AF-D8GT86-F1
#
_cell.length_a   1.000
_cell.length_b   1.000
_cell.length_c   1.000
_cell.angle_alpha   90.00
_cell.angle_beta   90.00
_cell.angle_gamma   90.00
#
_symmetry.space_group_name_H-M   'P 1'
#
loop_
_entity.id
_entity.type
_entity.pdbx_description
1 polymer ?
#
loop_
_entity_poly.entity_id
_entity_poly.type
_entity_poly.pdbx_seq_one_letter_code
_entity_poly.pdbx_strand_id
1 'polypeptide(L)'
;MGIFKKIFGNRNTSRTNPEPKTWREASAKATKGNEMYKEIKKELDYSLYEKIYKKVKNNYMVMKFFPENIPQNIVYHVINEHFKGRRPESICEDIQNKFFDISNKDMQKITFTICSICSASFNQNRSQDLGLNWYIWRSCMDSKTRKSHKNMEGIVVNFNEPPSPEKLIGEPFIGEYNAGECDGCRCYAESVINIDFIKFPRRVYYNGKIQVMKKAEFMKIY
;
A
#
# COMPACT_ATOMS: atom_id res chain seq x y z
N MET A 1 28.50 -2.40 9.94
CA MET A 1 28.36 -1.56 11.15
C MET A 1 27.00 -0.87 11.08
N GLY A 2 26.04 -1.27 11.92
CA GLY A 2 24.60 -1.10 11.69
C GLY A 2 24.06 0.33 11.77
N ILE A 3 22.98 0.56 11.00
CA ILE A 3 22.19 1.80 10.83
C ILE A 3 21.85 2.48 12.17
N PHE A 4 21.60 1.69 13.22
CA PHE A 4 21.26 2.20 14.56
C PHE A 4 22.40 3.00 15.22
N LYS A 5 23.67 2.63 15.03
CA LYS A 5 24.79 3.35 15.67
C LYS A 5 25.05 4.72 15.03
N LYS A 6 24.65 4.90 13.77
CA LYS A 6 24.74 6.17 13.02
C LYS A 6 23.64 7.16 13.40
N ILE A 7 22.45 6.68 13.76
CA ILE A 7 21.29 7.51 14.12
C ILE A 7 21.38 8.00 15.58
N PHE A 8 21.89 7.16 16.48
CA PHE A 8 21.89 7.44 17.92
C PHE A 8 23.27 7.73 18.53
N GLY A 9 24.34 7.68 17.72
CA GLY A 9 25.71 7.87 18.19
C GLY A 9 26.30 9.22 17.80
N ASN A 10 25.83 10.33 18.37
CA ASN A 10 26.71 11.50 18.57
C ASN A 10 26.18 12.53 19.59
N ARG A 11 26.90 12.56 20.71
CA ARG A 11 27.30 13.66 21.60
C ARG A 11 26.42 14.92 21.67
N ASN A 12 25.96 15.19 22.90
CA ASN A 12 25.51 16.48 23.41
C ASN A 12 26.47 17.61 22.99
N THR A 13 26.01 18.47 22.09
CA THR A 13 26.51 19.85 21.97
C THR A 13 25.30 20.76 22.14
N SER A 14 25.25 21.48 23.26
CA SER A 14 24.30 22.55 23.51
C SER A 14 24.54 23.70 22.53
N ARG A 15 23.87 23.64 21.37
CA ARG A 15 23.67 24.80 20.50
C ARG A 15 22.21 25.17 20.61
N THR A 16 21.91 26.29 21.25
CA THR A 16 20.58 26.90 21.28
C THR A 16 20.29 27.40 19.86
N ASN A 17 19.69 26.52 19.05
CA ASN A 17 19.14 26.93 17.76
C ASN A 17 18.04 27.97 18.02
N PRO A 18 17.98 29.07 17.23
CA PRO A 18 16.96 30.09 17.41
C PRO A 18 15.57 29.47 17.22
N GLU A 19 14.67 29.80 18.15
CA GLU A 19 13.29 29.30 18.13
C GLU A 19 12.61 29.67 16.81
N PRO A 20 11.90 28.73 16.17
CA PRO A 20 11.21 28.96 14.92
C PRO A 20 10.10 30.00 15.11
N LYS A 21 10.01 30.99 14.23
CA LYS A 21 9.04 32.09 14.33
C LYS A 21 7.64 31.69 13.86
N THR A 22 7.55 30.59 13.12
CA THR A 22 6.27 30.07 12.61
C THR A 22 6.21 28.54 12.74
N TRP A 23 4.99 28.00 12.80
CA TRP A 23 4.76 26.55 12.81
C TRP A 23 5.32 25.86 11.56
N ARG A 24 5.38 26.57 10.42
CA ARG A 24 6.01 26.08 9.17
C ARG A 24 7.53 25.98 9.30
N GLU A 25 8.19 26.98 9.88
CA GLU A 25 9.62 26.93 10.15
C GLU A 25 9.97 25.86 11.20
N ALA A 26 9.13 25.71 12.23
CA ALA A 26 9.26 24.69 13.25
C ALA A 26 9.15 23.29 12.64
N SER A 27 8.11 23.08 11.83
CA SER A 27 7.87 21.82 11.13
C SER A 27 8.98 21.52 10.13
N ALA A 28 9.42 22.49 9.31
CA ALA A 28 10.51 22.29 8.35
C ALA A 28 11.86 21.96 9.03
N LYS A 29 12.15 22.55 10.19
CA LYS A 29 13.35 22.24 10.97
C LYS A 29 13.26 20.89 11.70
N ALA A 30 12.07 20.51 12.16
CA ALA A 30 11.84 19.27 12.89
C ALA A 30 11.68 18.05 11.97
N THR A 31 11.25 18.24 10.72
CA THR A 31 10.97 17.15 9.79
C THR A 31 12.18 16.80 8.92
N LYS A 32 12.41 15.49 8.78
CA LYS A 32 13.39 14.91 7.86
C LYS A 32 12.76 14.54 6.51
N GLY A 33 11.71 15.27 6.10
CA GLY A 33 10.88 14.90 4.93
C GLY A 33 11.69 14.75 3.64
N ASN A 34 12.63 15.67 3.39
CA ASN A 34 13.53 15.58 2.24
C ASN A 34 14.48 14.38 2.30
N GLU A 35 14.95 13.99 3.49
CA GLU A 35 15.79 12.80 3.66
C GLU A 35 14.96 11.54 3.41
N MET A 36 13.76 11.45 3.98
CA MET A 36 12.84 10.33 3.77
C MET A 36 12.48 10.17 2.28
N TYR A 37 12.16 11.27 1.60
CA TYR A 37 11.88 11.26 0.17
C TYR A 37 13.07 10.73 -0.64
N LYS A 38 14.30 11.14 -0.32
CA LYS A 38 15.50 10.64 -0.99
C LYS A 38 15.70 9.14 -0.79
N GLU A 39 15.45 8.61 0.41
CA GLU A 39 15.56 7.17 0.66
C GLU A 39 14.44 6.38 -0.04
N ILE A 40 13.18 6.84 0.03
CA ILE A 40 12.07 6.23 -0.71
C ILE A 40 12.40 6.18 -2.20
N LYS A 41 12.92 7.28 -2.76
CA LYS A 41 13.27 7.35 -4.19
C LYS A 41 14.34 6.32 -4.60
N LYS A 42 15.22 5.88 -3.68
CA LYS A 42 16.18 4.80 -3.96
C LYS A 42 15.51 3.43 -4.00
N GLU A 43 14.45 3.23 -3.24
CA GLU A 43 13.64 2.00 -3.24
C GLU A 43 12.68 1.95 -4.44
N LEU A 44 12.40 3.09 -5.07
CA LEU A 44 11.59 3.20 -6.29
C LEU A 44 12.43 2.86 -7.54
N ASP A 45 12.63 1.58 -7.79
CA ASP A 45 13.33 1.09 -8.97
C ASP A 45 12.37 0.74 -10.14
N TYR A 46 12.95 0.45 -11.30
CA TYR A 46 12.18 0.07 -12.50
C TYR A 46 11.38 -1.24 -12.30
N SER A 47 11.88 -2.17 -11.48
CA SER A 47 11.21 -3.43 -11.19
C SER A 47 9.89 -3.19 -10.45
N LEU A 48 9.87 -2.30 -9.46
CA LEU A 48 8.67 -1.92 -8.74
C LEU A 48 7.66 -1.20 -9.65
N TYR A 49 8.13 -0.34 -10.56
CA TYR A 49 7.27 0.32 -11.54
C TYR A 49 6.54 -0.69 -12.43
N GLU A 50 7.27 -1.68 -12.94
CA GLU A 50 6.70 -2.76 -13.75
C GLU A 50 5.74 -3.65 -12.94
N LYS A 51 6.07 -3.95 -11.67
CA LYS A 51 5.16 -4.69 -10.77
C LYS A 51 3.85 -3.93 -10.56
N ILE A 52 3.91 -2.62 -10.30
CA ILE A 52 2.73 -1.78 -10.14
C ILE A 52 1.93 -1.72 -11.44
N TYR A 53 2.58 -1.49 -12.58
CA TYR A 53 1.92 -1.45 -13.88
C TYR A 53 1.18 -2.75 -14.19
N LYS A 54 1.79 -3.91 -13.91
CA LYS A 54 1.14 -5.23 -14.07
C LYS A 54 -0.12 -5.37 -13.21
N LYS A 55 -0.12 -4.88 -11.97
CA LYS A 55 -1.31 -4.89 -11.10
C LYS A 55 -2.38 -3.93 -11.62
N VAL A 56 -1.98 -2.72 -12.03
CA VAL A 56 -2.90 -1.71 -12.54
C VAL A 56 -3.59 -2.16 -13.82
N LYS A 57 -2.86 -2.71 -14.80
CA LYS A 57 -3.46 -3.14 -16.08
C LYS A 57 -4.43 -4.32 -15.93
N ASN A 58 -4.24 -5.16 -14.90
CA ASN A 58 -5.10 -6.31 -14.60
C ASN A 58 -6.21 -5.98 -13.58
N ASN A 59 -6.28 -4.73 -13.10
CA ASN A 59 -7.29 -4.31 -12.15
C ASN A 59 -8.66 -4.19 -12.86
N TYR A 60 -9.71 -4.74 -12.24
CA TYR A 60 -11.05 -4.82 -12.82
C TYR A 60 -11.62 -3.46 -13.27
N MET A 61 -11.54 -2.44 -12.41
CA MET A 61 -12.01 -1.08 -12.77
C MET A 61 -11.17 -0.48 -13.90
N VAL A 62 -9.84 -0.64 -13.87
CA VAL A 62 -8.96 -0.09 -14.91
C VAL A 62 -9.25 -0.74 -16.26
N MET A 63 -9.37 -2.08 -16.32
CA MET A 63 -9.71 -2.81 -17.54
C MET A 63 -11.04 -2.37 -18.15
N LYS A 64 -12.02 -2.02 -17.30
CA LYS A 64 -13.33 -1.54 -17.76
C LYS A 64 -13.24 -0.25 -18.58
N PHE A 65 -12.33 0.66 -18.22
CA PHE A 65 -12.15 1.95 -18.92
C PHE A 65 -11.01 1.93 -19.95
N PHE A 66 -10.05 1.02 -19.79
CA PHE A 66 -8.89 0.88 -20.66
C PHE A 66 -8.72 -0.58 -21.12
N PRO A 67 -9.58 -1.06 -22.04
CA PRO A 67 -9.56 -2.45 -22.48
C PRO A 67 -8.28 -2.85 -23.21
N GLU A 68 -7.63 -1.92 -23.92
CA GLU A 68 -6.34 -2.12 -24.60
C GLU A 68 -5.12 -1.86 -23.68
N ASN A 69 -5.36 -1.80 -22.37
CA ASN A 69 -4.46 -1.35 -21.31
C ASN A 69 -4.36 0.17 -21.18
N ILE A 70 -4.22 0.64 -19.94
CA ILE A 70 -3.89 2.04 -19.64
C ILE A 70 -2.45 2.33 -20.12
N PRO A 71 -2.17 3.50 -20.73
CA PRO A 71 -0.82 3.83 -21.16
C PRO A 71 0.19 3.81 -20.00
N GLN A 72 1.30 3.10 -20.19
CA GLN A 72 2.30 2.88 -19.14
C GLN A 72 2.89 4.19 -18.58
N ASN A 73 3.13 5.17 -19.43
CA ASN A 73 3.64 6.49 -19.04
C ASN A 73 2.68 7.24 -18.09
N ILE A 74 1.36 7.00 -18.19
CA ILE A 74 0.36 7.58 -17.27
C ILE A 74 0.49 6.93 -15.90
N VAL A 75 0.60 5.61 -15.83
CA VAL A 75 0.81 4.91 -14.56
C VAL A 75 2.12 5.35 -13.91
N TYR A 76 3.18 5.50 -14.70
CA TYR A 76 4.49 5.96 -14.22
C TYR A 76 4.47 7.40 -13.71
N HIS A 77 3.69 8.26 -14.36
CA HIS A 77 3.42 9.60 -13.85
C HIS A 77 2.72 9.55 -12.49
N VAL A 78 1.64 8.77 -12.36
CA VAL A 78 0.91 8.63 -11.09
C VAL A 78 1.81 8.09 -9.97
N ILE A 79 2.65 7.08 -10.25
CA ILE A 79 3.64 6.55 -9.29
C ILE A 79 4.54 7.69 -8.78
N ASN A 80 5.15 8.44 -9.69
CA ASN A 80 6.07 9.53 -9.34
C ASN A 80 5.40 10.61 -8.49
N GLU A 81 4.21 11.07 -8.90
CA GLU A 81 3.51 12.13 -8.19
C GLU A 81 2.95 11.67 -6.83
N HIS A 82 2.51 10.41 -6.74
CA HIS A 82 2.07 9.80 -5.48
C HIS A 82 3.21 9.77 -4.46
N PHE A 83 4.40 9.31 -4.85
CA PHE A 83 5.56 9.26 -3.94
C PHE A 83 6.20 10.64 -3.67
N LYS A 84 5.87 11.68 -4.45
CA LYS A 84 6.14 13.08 -4.07
C LYS A 84 5.18 13.58 -2.98
N GLY A 85 4.17 12.81 -2.63
CA GLY A 85 3.16 13.17 -1.63
C GLY A 85 2.06 14.08 -2.15
N ARG A 86 1.86 14.15 -3.48
CA ARG A 86 0.73 14.90 -4.05
C ARG A 86 -0.58 14.18 -3.75
N ARG A 87 -1.64 14.96 -3.60
CA ARG A 87 -3.00 14.43 -3.41
C ARG A 87 -3.50 13.77 -4.70
N PRO A 88 -4.21 12.63 -4.62
CA PRO A 88 -4.74 11.94 -5.80
C PRO A 88 -5.61 12.84 -6.70
N GLU A 89 -6.37 13.78 -6.13
CA GLU A 89 -7.19 14.72 -6.88
C GLU A 89 -6.32 15.62 -7.78
N SER A 90 -5.21 16.15 -7.26
CA SER A 90 -4.28 16.96 -8.04
C SER A 90 -3.54 16.12 -9.10
N ILE A 91 -3.28 14.84 -8.84
CA ILE A 91 -2.70 13.93 -9.84
C ILE A 91 -3.73 13.64 -10.94
N CYS A 92 -5.01 13.51 -10.58
CA CYS A 92 -6.10 13.32 -11.52
C CYS A 92 -6.21 14.49 -12.49
N GLU A 93 -6.02 15.74 -12.03
CA GLU A 93 -6.01 16.93 -12.88
C GLU A 93 -4.93 16.87 -13.97
N ASP A 94 -3.74 16.34 -13.65
CA ASP A 94 -2.64 16.19 -14.62
C ASP A 94 -3.00 15.24 -15.77
N ILE A 95 -3.78 14.20 -15.48
CA ILE A 95 -4.07 13.12 -16.43
C ILE A 95 -5.43 13.28 -17.12
N GLN A 96 -6.40 13.96 -16.49
CA GLN A 96 -7.75 14.14 -17.01
C GLN A 96 -7.76 14.79 -18.41
N ASN A 97 -6.88 15.75 -18.64
CA ASN A 97 -6.77 16.47 -19.92
C ASN A 97 -6.28 15.58 -21.08
N LYS A 98 -5.95 14.31 -20.82
CA LYS A 98 -5.53 13.34 -21.83
C LYS A 98 -6.64 12.34 -22.19
N PHE A 99 -7.75 12.33 -21.46
CA PHE A 99 -8.85 11.36 -21.59
C PHE A 99 -10.20 12.07 -21.44
N PHE A 100 -10.64 12.76 -22.49
CA PHE A 100 -11.86 13.59 -22.48
C PHE A 100 -13.16 12.77 -22.48
N ASP A 101 -13.06 11.54 -22.96
CA ASP A 101 -14.08 10.51 -23.06
C ASP A 101 -14.35 9.78 -21.74
N ILE A 102 -13.51 9.98 -20.72
CA ILE A 102 -13.72 9.47 -19.36
C ILE A 102 -14.17 10.59 -18.44
N SER A 103 -15.29 10.37 -17.73
CA SER A 103 -15.82 11.34 -16.77
C SER A 103 -14.80 11.65 -15.68
N ASN A 104 -14.77 12.90 -15.19
CA ASN A 104 -13.85 13.29 -14.12
C ASN A 104 -14.00 12.43 -12.86
N LYS A 105 -15.23 12.03 -12.52
CA LYS A 105 -15.50 11.16 -11.37
C LYS A 105 -14.89 9.77 -11.54
N ASP A 106 -14.89 9.22 -12.75
CA ASP A 106 -14.32 7.89 -12.99
C ASP A 106 -12.80 7.95 -13.11
N MET A 107 -12.25 8.99 -13.76
CA MET A 107 -10.81 9.22 -13.78
C MET A 107 -10.23 9.43 -12.37
N GLN A 108 -10.96 10.14 -11.51
CA GLN A 108 -10.59 10.25 -10.09
C GLN A 108 -10.49 8.85 -9.48
N LYS A 109 -11.55 8.03 -9.55
CA LYS A 109 -11.53 6.66 -8.98
C LYS A 109 -10.38 5.81 -9.52
N ILE A 110 -10.08 5.91 -10.81
CA ILE A 110 -8.93 5.24 -11.44
C ILE A 110 -7.63 5.73 -10.80
N THR A 111 -7.43 7.04 -10.68
CA THR A 111 -6.26 7.65 -10.04
C THR A 111 -6.11 7.19 -8.60
N PHE A 112 -7.18 7.22 -7.80
CA PHE A 112 -7.17 6.72 -6.42
C PHE A 112 -6.80 5.24 -6.34
N THR A 113 -7.33 4.43 -7.26
CA THR A 113 -7.02 2.99 -7.34
C THR A 113 -5.53 2.78 -7.64
N ILE A 114 -4.96 3.52 -8.59
CA ILE A 114 -3.52 3.45 -8.88
C ILE A 114 -2.70 3.86 -7.66
N CYS A 115 -3.04 4.96 -6.97
CA CYS A 115 -2.34 5.40 -5.75
C CYS A 115 -2.41 4.36 -4.61
N SER A 116 -3.56 3.70 -4.43
CA SER A 116 -3.71 2.62 -3.46
C SER A 116 -2.85 1.41 -3.82
N ILE A 117 -2.84 0.99 -5.09
CA ILE A 117 -1.96 -0.10 -5.60
C ILE A 117 -0.49 0.26 -5.42
N CYS A 118 -0.09 1.52 -5.66
CA CYS A 118 1.28 1.99 -5.43
C CYS A 118 1.70 1.79 -3.98
N SER A 119 0.85 2.23 -3.05
CA SER A 119 1.11 2.11 -1.60
C SER A 119 1.18 0.65 -1.15
N ALA A 120 0.23 -0.18 -1.60
CA ALA A 120 0.18 -1.60 -1.30
C ALA A 120 1.42 -2.34 -1.85
N SER A 121 1.80 -2.08 -3.10
CA SER A 121 2.94 -2.72 -3.75
C SER A 121 4.27 -2.30 -3.14
N PHE A 122 4.42 -1.03 -2.76
CA PHE A 122 5.61 -0.54 -2.06
C PHE A 122 5.75 -1.19 -0.68
N ASN A 123 4.66 -1.26 0.09
CA ASN A 123 4.66 -1.95 1.38
C ASN A 123 4.97 -3.45 1.24
N GLN A 124 4.37 -4.13 0.25
CA GLN A 124 4.68 -5.52 -0.05
C GLN A 124 6.16 -5.69 -0.39
N ASN A 125 6.71 -4.87 -1.30
CA ASN A 125 8.11 -4.98 -1.73
C ASN A 125 9.05 -4.84 -0.53
N ARG A 126 8.87 -3.79 0.29
CA ARG A 126 9.68 -3.59 1.51
C ARG A 126 9.55 -4.75 2.50
N SER A 127 8.34 -5.28 2.67
CA SER A 127 8.10 -6.39 3.59
C SER A 127 8.84 -7.64 3.11
N GLN A 128 8.72 -7.97 1.84
CA GLN A 128 9.37 -9.14 1.24
C GLN A 128 10.90 -8.99 1.16
N ASP A 129 11.42 -7.78 0.93
CA ASP A 129 12.86 -7.49 1.01
C ASP A 129 13.44 -7.76 2.42
N LEU A 130 12.60 -7.68 3.45
CA LEU A 130 12.92 -8.01 4.84
C LEU A 130 12.59 -9.47 5.22
N GLY A 131 12.16 -10.29 4.26
CA GLY A 131 11.72 -11.68 4.49
C GLY A 131 10.34 -11.81 5.15
N LEU A 132 9.57 -10.73 5.23
CA LEU A 132 8.23 -10.72 5.83
C LEU A 132 7.17 -11.05 4.77
N ASN A 133 6.76 -12.31 4.72
CA ASN A 133 5.79 -12.79 3.73
C ASN A 133 4.33 -12.70 4.18
N TRP A 134 4.08 -12.45 5.47
CA TRP A 134 2.75 -12.48 6.06
C TRP A 134 2.35 -11.09 6.58
N TYR A 135 1.07 -10.76 6.45
CA TYR A 135 0.49 -9.52 6.95
C TYR A 135 -0.90 -9.75 7.54
N ILE A 136 -1.35 -8.83 8.39
CA ILE A 136 -2.73 -8.76 8.84
C ILE A 136 -3.49 -7.81 7.91
N TRP A 137 -4.59 -8.29 7.33
CA TRP A 137 -5.48 -7.45 6.54
C TRP A 137 -6.21 -6.46 7.44
N ARG A 138 -6.00 -5.17 7.19
CA ARG A 138 -6.69 -4.07 7.88
C ARG A 138 -7.60 -3.35 6.92
N SER A 139 -8.86 -3.28 7.28
CA SER A 139 -9.89 -2.55 6.56
C SER A 139 -10.16 -1.21 7.24
N CYS A 140 -10.72 -0.25 6.51
CA CYS A 140 -11.09 1.04 7.10
C CYS A 140 -12.25 0.95 8.10
N MET A 141 -13.03 -0.14 8.05
CA MET A 141 -14.21 -0.36 8.90
C MET A 141 -15.26 0.77 8.86
N ASP A 142 -15.23 1.60 7.82
CA ASP A 142 -16.19 2.69 7.65
C ASP A 142 -17.46 2.24 6.90
N SER A 143 -18.42 3.16 6.77
CA SER A 143 -19.68 2.90 6.08
C SER A 143 -19.50 2.50 4.61
N LYS A 144 -18.43 2.97 3.97
CA LYS A 144 -18.09 2.68 2.56
C LYS A 144 -17.27 1.40 2.39
N THR A 145 -16.82 0.77 3.47
CA THR A 145 -16.05 -0.47 3.40
C THR A 145 -16.99 -1.61 2.98
N ARG A 146 -16.64 -2.28 1.88
CA ARG A 146 -17.39 -3.41 1.31
C ARG A 146 -17.53 -4.54 2.31
N LYS A 147 -18.60 -5.34 2.20
CA LYS A 147 -18.84 -6.49 3.06
C LYS A 147 -17.69 -7.50 2.98
N SER A 148 -17.27 -7.87 1.77
CA SER A 148 -16.10 -8.74 1.53
C SER A 148 -14.85 -8.26 2.29
N HIS A 149 -14.57 -6.95 2.28
CA HIS A 149 -13.39 -6.37 2.92
C HIS A 149 -13.53 -6.27 4.44
N LYS A 150 -14.74 -6.01 4.97
CA LYS A 150 -15.04 -6.08 6.41
C LYS A 150 -14.80 -7.48 6.96
N ASN A 151 -15.18 -8.51 6.21
CA ASN A 151 -14.98 -9.91 6.60
C ASN A 151 -13.49 -10.28 6.70
N MET A 152 -12.62 -9.61 5.94
CA MET A 152 -11.17 -9.77 5.95
C MET A 152 -10.48 -9.11 7.15
N GLU A 153 -11.15 -8.23 7.92
CA GLU A 153 -10.52 -7.52 9.04
C GLU A 153 -9.82 -8.47 10.02
N GLY A 154 -8.53 -8.23 10.24
CA GLY A 154 -7.71 -9.00 11.18
C GLY A 154 -7.26 -10.37 10.69
N ILE A 155 -7.62 -10.79 9.46
CA ILE A 155 -7.18 -12.07 8.90
C ILE A 155 -5.70 -11.98 8.51
N VAL A 156 -4.93 -13.01 8.86
CA VAL A 156 -3.53 -13.13 8.44
C VAL A 156 -3.49 -13.72 7.02
N VAL A 157 -2.75 -13.07 6.13
CA VAL A 157 -2.66 -13.39 4.71
C VAL A 157 -1.19 -13.41 4.29
N ASN A 158 -0.84 -14.33 3.38
CA ASN A 158 0.48 -14.35 2.75
C ASN A 158 0.46 -13.44 1.50
N PHE A 159 1.45 -12.55 1.36
CA PHE A 159 1.57 -11.66 0.19
C PHE A 159 1.63 -12.41 -1.15
N ASN A 160 2.13 -13.64 -1.15
CA ASN A 160 2.29 -14.49 -2.34
C ASN A 160 1.04 -15.32 -2.66
N GLU A 161 0.10 -15.43 -1.73
CA GLU A 161 -1.16 -16.15 -1.90
C GLU A 161 -2.33 -15.21 -1.56
N PRO A 162 -2.56 -14.16 -2.38
CA PRO A 162 -3.62 -13.21 -2.13
C PRO A 162 -5.00 -13.89 -2.24
N PRO A 163 -5.95 -13.55 -1.36
CA PRO A 163 -7.31 -14.08 -1.42
C PRO A 163 -8.11 -13.38 -2.51
N SER A 164 -9.27 -13.97 -2.80
CA SER A 164 -10.42 -13.24 -3.36
C SER A 164 -11.44 -12.99 -2.25
N PRO A 165 -11.46 -11.80 -1.62
CA PRO A 165 -12.40 -11.47 -0.54
C PRO A 165 -13.86 -11.72 -0.90
N GLU A 166 -14.25 -11.42 -2.14
CA GLU A 166 -15.61 -11.61 -2.64
C GLU A 166 -15.99 -13.09 -2.66
N LYS A 167 -15.13 -13.94 -3.23
CA LYS A 167 -15.35 -15.39 -3.31
C LYS A 167 -15.51 -16.03 -1.94
N LEU A 168 -14.76 -15.55 -0.94
CA LEU A 168 -14.81 -16.06 0.44
C LEU A 168 -16.16 -15.86 1.14
N ILE A 169 -17.00 -14.95 0.63
CA ILE A 169 -18.33 -14.69 1.17
C ILE A 169 -19.46 -14.95 0.16
N GLY A 170 -19.15 -15.60 -0.96
CA GLY A 170 -20.10 -15.93 -2.01
C GLY A 170 -20.52 -14.75 -2.91
N GLU A 171 -19.74 -13.67 -2.93
CA GLU A 171 -19.94 -12.56 -3.86
C GLU A 171 -19.25 -12.82 -5.22
N PRO A 172 -19.66 -12.13 -6.30
CA PRO A 172 -19.07 -12.30 -7.62
C PRO A 172 -17.55 -12.13 -7.62
N PHE A 173 -16.85 -12.99 -8.37
CA PHE A 173 -15.41 -12.93 -8.48
C PHE A 173 -14.94 -11.64 -9.16
N ILE A 174 -14.11 -10.86 -8.46
CA ILE A 174 -13.46 -9.64 -8.98
C ILE A 174 -11.99 -9.90 -9.31
N GLY A 175 -11.32 -10.72 -8.51
CA GLY A 175 -9.91 -11.03 -8.65
C GLY A 175 -9.30 -11.55 -7.34
N GLU A 176 -8.02 -11.90 -7.43
CA GLU A 176 -7.17 -12.21 -6.28
C GLU A 176 -6.19 -11.05 -6.09
N TYR A 177 -6.19 -10.45 -4.90
CA TYR A 177 -5.46 -9.22 -4.66
C TYR A 177 -5.14 -9.02 -3.17
N ASN A 178 -4.05 -8.32 -2.87
CA ASN A 178 -3.69 -7.96 -1.50
C ASN A 178 -4.49 -6.74 -1.00
N ALA A 179 -4.41 -6.49 0.31
CA ALA A 179 -5.13 -5.36 0.91
C ALA A 179 -4.69 -4.03 0.30
N GLY A 180 -5.64 -3.26 -0.24
CA GLY A 180 -5.39 -1.97 -0.89
C GLY A 180 -5.25 -2.02 -2.42
N GLU A 181 -5.34 -3.20 -3.04
CA GLU A 181 -5.15 -3.33 -4.49
C GLU A 181 -6.45 -3.34 -5.32
N CYS A 182 -7.60 -3.51 -4.66
CA CYS A 182 -8.92 -3.47 -5.31
C CYS A 182 -9.39 -2.02 -5.51
N ASP A 183 -10.31 -1.84 -6.46
CA ASP A 183 -10.88 -0.58 -6.92
C ASP A 183 -11.32 0.31 -5.74
N GLY A 184 -10.76 1.53 -5.64
CA GLY A 184 -11.09 2.48 -4.57
C GLY A 184 -10.92 1.92 -3.15
N CYS A 185 -10.13 0.86 -2.97
CA CYS A 185 -9.88 0.24 -1.68
C CYS A 185 -8.95 1.12 -0.84
N ARG A 186 -9.25 1.18 0.45
CA ARG A 186 -8.45 1.88 1.47
C ARG A 186 -7.94 0.93 2.56
N CYS A 187 -8.13 -0.38 2.36
CA CYS A 187 -7.52 -1.40 3.20
C CYS A 187 -5.99 -1.33 3.06
N TYR A 188 -5.27 -1.80 4.07
CA TYR A 188 -3.82 -1.87 4.04
C TYR A 188 -3.32 -3.16 4.69
N ALA A 189 -2.10 -3.54 4.33
CA ALA A 189 -1.41 -4.70 4.88
C ALA A 189 -0.57 -4.28 6.08
N GLU A 190 -0.92 -4.73 7.29
CA GLU A 190 -0.09 -4.58 8.48
C GLU A 190 0.89 -5.76 8.56
N SER A 191 2.11 -5.57 8.07
CA SER A 191 3.12 -6.64 7.98
C SER A 191 3.44 -7.25 9.33
N VAL A 192 3.53 -8.59 9.39
CA VAL A 192 3.86 -9.33 10.62
C VAL A 192 5.38 -9.28 10.83
N ILE A 193 5.85 -8.25 11.53
CA ILE A 193 7.28 -8.03 11.82
C ILE A 193 7.84 -9.01 12.86
N ASN A 194 6.99 -9.51 13.75
CA ASN A 194 7.37 -10.47 14.79
C ASN A 194 6.12 -11.28 15.18
N ILE A 195 6.24 -12.60 15.09
CA ILE A 195 5.15 -13.53 15.40
C ILE A 195 4.73 -13.50 16.88
N ASP A 196 5.62 -13.14 17.79
CA ASP A 196 5.33 -13.07 19.23
C ASP A 196 4.38 -11.94 19.60
N PHE A 197 4.25 -10.93 18.73
CA PHE A 197 3.26 -9.86 18.90
C PHE A 197 1.87 -10.26 18.41
N ILE A 198 1.75 -11.41 17.75
CA ILE A 198 0.48 -11.90 17.20
C ILE A 198 -0.21 -12.81 18.22
N LYS A 199 -1.43 -12.41 18.61
CA LYS A 199 -2.29 -13.22 19.47
C LYS A 199 -2.92 -14.36 18.67
N PHE A 200 -2.72 -15.59 19.14
CA PHE A 200 -3.35 -16.82 18.64
C PHE A 200 -4.34 -17.38 19.68
N PRO A 201 -5.36 -18.18 19.29
CA PRO A 201 -5.66 -18.61 17.92
C PRO A 201 -6.18 -17.46 17.04
N ARG A 202 -5.89 -17.52 15.74
CA ARG A 202 -6.20 -16.43 14.80
C ARG A 202 -6.73 -16.96 13.47
N ARG A 203 -7.58 -16.17 12.81
CA ARG A 203 -8.04 -16.42 11.45
C ARG A 203 -6.89 -16.19 10.47
N VAL A 204 -6.58 -17.21 9.68
CA VAL A 204 -5.53 -17.21 8.65
C VAL A 204 -6.16 -17.64 7.33
N TYR A 205 -5.89 -16.91 6.25
CA TYR A 205 -6.18 -17.36 4.90
C TYR A 205 -5.04 -18.26 4.43
N TYR A 206 -5.36 -19.51 4.12
CA TYR A 206 -4.39 -20.49 3.63
C TYR A 206 -5.11 -21.54 2.77
N ASN A 207 -4.51 -21.94 1.65
CA ASN A 207 -5.07 -22.93 0.71
C ASN A 207 -6.54 -22.63 0.31
N GLY A 208 -6.82 -21.37 -0.04
CA GLY A 208 -8.13 -20.98 -0.57
C GLY A 208 -9.24 -20.78 0.47
N LYS A 209 -8.98 -20.97 1.76
CA LYS A 209 -9.99 -20.83 2.83
C LYS A 209 -9.48 -20.07 4.05
N ILE A 210 -10.42 -19.47 4.78
CA ILE A 210 -10.13 -18.88 6.09
C ILE A 210 -10.32 -19.97 7.15
N GLN A 211 -9.27 -20.20 7.95
CA GLN A 211 -9.31 -21.15 9.06
C GLN A 211 -8.71 -20.54 10.32
N VAL A 212 -9.20 -20.96 11.48
CA VAL A 212 -8.62 -20.56 12.77
C VAL A 212 -7.43 -21.47 13.04
N MET A 213 -6.23 -20.90 13.16
CA MET A 213 -5.01 -21.63 13.46
C MET A 213 -4.51 -21.31 14.88
N LYS A 214 -3.98 -22.32 15.56
CA LYS A 214 -3.14 -22.14 16.75
C LYS A 214 -1.72 -21.70 16.34
N LYS A 215 -0.95 -21.11 17.26
CA LYS A 215 0.44 -20.68 16.98
C LYS A 215 1.28 -21.82 16.39
N ALA A 216 1.21 -23.02 16.99
CA ALA A 216 1.96 -24.19 16.52
C ALA A 216 1.59 -24.68 15.11
N GLU A 217 0.35 -24.47 14.67
CA GLU A 217 -0.09 -24.81 13.31
C GLU A 217 0.41 -23.77 12.31
N PHE A 218 0.29 -22.49 12.66
CA PHE A 218 0.77 -21.39 11.83
C PHE A 218 2.30 -21.42 11.64
N MET A 219 3.07 -21.77 12.69
CA MET A 219 4.53 -21.89 12.59
C MET A 219 5.01 -22.96 11.59
N LYS A 220 4.15 -23.88 11.13
CA LYS A 220 4.51 -24.86 10.10
C LYS A 220 4.53 -24.27 8.70
N ILE A 221 3.87 -23.12 8.51
CA ILE A 221 3.72 -22.44 7.22
C ILE A 221 4.30 -21.02 7.22
N TYR A 222 4.68 -20.49 8.38
CA TYR A 222 5.18 -19.12 8.57
C TYR A 222 6.56 -18.91 7.95
#